data_AF-I1KRX7-F1
#
_entry.id   AF-I1KRX7-F1
#
_cell.length_a   1.000
_cell.length_b   1.000
_cell.length_c   1.000
_cell.angle_alpha   90.00
_cell.angle_beta   90.00
_cell.angle_gamma   90.00
#
_symmetry.space_group_name_H-M   'P 1'
#
loop_
_entity.id
_entity.type
_entity.pdbx_description
1 polymer ?
#
loop_
_entity_poly.entity_id
_entity_poly.type
_entity_poly.pdbx_seq_one_letter_code
_entity_poly.pdbx_strand_id
1 'polypeptide(L)'
;MKRTKSDPPNSRRFRLSHFLFGIGVLYLLFVSCKFPQFLRIVSTLSGDGSEDRLEGAAVGDSEDSDLSKSFVSSVYKDAFHRRLEDNRDQEGAPLRPNTEPKKEEERLPESPKQIPLRYGRITGKIMREYKRTNDLSVLERMADEAWILGLKAWKEVDKVDEKGSMKNSVLDGKPESCPSWVSMNGDELIKGDSLMFLPCGLAAGSSITVVGTPHHAHKEYVPQLAKMKRGGGLVLVSQFMVELQGLKSVDGEDPPKILHLNPRIRGDWSRQPVIEHNTCYRMHWGTSQRCDGLPSGDEEEMLVDGYRRCEKWLRNDIIDSKESKTTSWFKRFIGREQKPEMTWPFPLVEGRMFVLTLRAGVDGYHINIGGRHVTSFPYRTGFTLEDATGLAIKGDVDVHSIYATSLPTSHPSFSPQRVLEMSETWKASPLPKHPIKLFIGVLSASNHFAERMAVRKTWMQSAAIKSSDVVARFFVALNPRAEVNAVLKKEAAYFGDIVILPFMDRYELVVLKTVGISEFGG
;
A
#
# COMPACT_ATOMS: atom_id res chain seq x y z
N MET A 1 -58.29 -81.15 12.14
CA MET A 1 -57.73 -80.47 13.34
C MET A 1 -57.05 -79.18 12.93
N LYS A 2 -57.67 -78.07 13.38
CA LYS A 2 -57.24 -76.68 13.54
C LYS A 2 -55.79 -76.29 13.17
N ARG A 3 -55.70 -75.35 12.21
CA ARG A 3 -54.59 -74.41 12.02
C ARG A 3 -54.69 -73.32 13.08
N THR A 4 -53.69 -73.19 13.96
CA THR A 4 -53.60 -72.10 14.95
C THR A 4 -52.53 -71.09 14.53
N LYS A 5 -52.98 -69.84 14.39
CA LYS A 5 -52.19 -68.60 14.38
C LYS A 5 -51.52 -68.41 15.76
N SER A 6 -50.27 -67.96 15.75
CA SER A 6 -49.68 -67.21 16.88
C SER A 6 -48.52 -66.35 16.38
N ASP A 7 -48.77 -65.04 16.30
CA ASP A 7 -47.78 -63.97 16.10
C ASP A 7 -46.93 -63.76 17.37
N PRO A 8 -45.65 -63.34 17.28
CA PRO A 8 -44.91 -62.78 18.41
C PRO A 8 -45.07 -61.25 18.49
N PRO A 9 -44.86 -60.63 19.68
CA PRO A 9 -45.39 -59.33 20.03
C PRO A 9 -44.56 -58.15 19.53
N ASN A 10 -45.28 -57.08 19.20
CA ASN A 10 -44.79 -55.78 18.77
C ASN A 10 -44.03 -55.07 19.91
N SER A 11 -42.70 -55.21 19.96
CA SER A 11 -41.87 -54.40 20.86
C SER A 11 -41.71 -53.00 20.27
N ARG A 12 -42.32 -52.00 20.92
CA ARG A 12 -42.10 -50.58 20.64
C ARG A 12 -40.64 -50.24 20.91
N ARG A 13 -39.80 -50.29 19.86
CA ARG A 13 -38.48 -49.65 19.88
C ARG A 13 -38.69 -48.14 19.97
N PHE A 14 -38.54 -47.58 21.17
CA PHE A 14 -38.32 -46.15 21.36
C PHE A 14 -37.14 -45.75 20.47
N ARG A 15 -37.43 -45.07 19.36
CA ARG A 15 -36.38 -44.62 18.44
C ARG A 15 -35.55 -43.56 19.15
N LEU A 16 -34.24 -43.81 19.25
CA LEU A 16 -33.22 -42.88 19.73
C LEU A 16 -33.38 -41.45 19.15
N SER A 17 -33.98 -41.35 17.96
CA SER A 17 -34.33 -40.09 17.30
C SER A 17 -35.28 -39.21 18.11
N HIS A 18 -36.26 -39.77 18.85
CA HIS A 18 -37.17 -38.98 19.67
C HIS A 18 -36.49 -38.45 20.94
N PHE A 19 -35.54 -39.21 21.48
CA PHE A 19 -34.72 -38.77 22.61
C PHE A 19 -33.77 -37.64 22.21
N LEU A 20 -33.10 -37.77 21.06
CA LEU A 20 -32.25 -36.72 20.50
C LEU A 20 -33.04 -35.47 20.11
N PHE A 21 -34.26 -35.63 19.58
CA PHE A 21 -35.16 -34.52 19.32
C PHE A 21 -35.58 -33.81 20.62
N GLY A 22 -35.88 -34.57 21.68
CA GLY A 22 -36.14 -34.03 23.01
C GLY A 22 -34.97 -33.21 23.56
N ILE A 23 -33.74 -33.69 23.42
CA ILE A 23 -32.52 -32.95 23.82
C ILE A 23 -32.35 -31.68 22.98
N GLY A 24 -32.60 -31.74 21.67
CA GLY A 24 -32.53 -30.57 20.78
C GLY A 24 -33.55 -29.50 21.16
N VAL A 25 -34.78 -29.89 21.49
CA VAL A 25 -35.82 -28.97 21.97
C VAL A 25 -35.44 -28.37 23.32
N LEU A 26 -34.87 -29.17 24.24
CA LEU A 26 -34.45 -28.70 25.56
C LEU A 26 -33.25 -27.74 25.48
N TYR A 27 -32.33 -27.97 24.54
CA TYR A 27 -31.24 -27.05 24.22
C TYR A 27 -31.76 -25.74 23.62
N LEU A 28 -32.71 -25.79 22.68
CA LEU A 28 -33.33 -24.59 22.11
C LEU A 28 -34.12 -23.79 23.15
N LEU A 29 -34.81 -24.48 24.08
CA LEU A 29 -35.47 -23.83 25.21
C LEU A 29 -34.45 -23.17 26.14
N PHE A 30 -33.35 -23.85 26.46
CA PHE A 30 -32.26 -23.27 27.26
C PHE A 30 -31.67 -22.03 26.59
N VAL A 31 -31.40 -22.09 25.28
CA VAL A 31 -30.95 -20.93 24.49
C VAL A 31 -32.01 -19.84 24.57
N SER A 32 -33.28 -20.11 24.28
CA SER A 32 -34.34 -19.08 24.30
C SER A 32 -34.60 -18.47 25.69
N CYS A 33 -34.35 -19.18 26.79
CA CYS A 33 -34.47 -18.65 28.14
C CYS A 33 -33.22 -17.88 28.59
N LYS A 34 -32.03 -18.21 28.06
CA LYS A 34 -30.75 -17.54 28.36
C LYS A 34 -30.41 -16.41 27.39
N PHE A 35 -30.97 -16.43 26.18
CA PHE A 35 -30.76 -15.41 25.15
C PHE A 35 -31.23 -14.01 25.59
N PRO A 36 -32.33 -13.84 26.35
CA PRO A 36 -32.72 -12.55 26.91
C PRO A 36 -31.71 -12.02 27.95
N GLN A 37 -31.02 -12.91 28.68
CA GLN A 37 -29.95 -12.52 29.60
C GLN A 37 -28.69 -12.07 28.83
N PHE A 38 -28.35 -12.74 27.73
CA PHE A 38 -27.27 -12.32 26.83
C PHE A 38 -27.56 -10.99 26.13
N LEU A 39 -28.79 -10.77 25.66
CA LEU A 39 -29.19 -9.49 25.08
C LEU A 39 -29.14 -8.36 26.11
N ARG A 40 -29.47 -8.64 27.38
CA ARG A 40 -29.31 -7.65 28.47
C ARG A 40 -27.85 -7.28 28.73
N ILE A 41 -26.93 -8.25 28.69
CA ILE A 41 -25.48 -8.01 28.84
C ILE A 41 -24.93 -7.22 27.65
N VAL A 42 -25.42 -7.47 26.44
CA VAL A 42 -25.05 -6.72 25.23
C VAL A 42 -25.65 -5.31 25.25
N SER A 43 -26.88 -5.12 25.75
CA SER A 43 -27.46 -3.77 25.91
C SER A 43 -26.81 -2.96 27.02
N THR A 44 -26.20 -3.59 28.04
CA THR A 44 -25.38 -2.88 29.04
C THR A 44 -23.96 -2.53 28.55
N LEU A 45 -23.51 -3.11 27.43
CA LEU A 45 -22.23 -2.77 26.77
C LEU A 45 -22.41 -1.77 25.61
N SER A 46 -23.63 -1.63 25.09
CA SER A 46 -24.01 -0.62 24.11
C SER A 46 -24.66 0.55 24.82
N GLY A 47 -23.84 1.46 25.34
CA GLY A 47 -24.32 2.65 26.06
C GLY A 47 -25.21 3.54 25.19
N ASP A 48 -26.49 3.61 25.55
CA ASP A 48 -27.34 4.77 25.34
C ASP A 48 -28.00 5.12 26.68
N GLY A 49 -27.93 6.40 27.04
CA GLY A 49 -28.12 6.87 28.41
C GLY A 49 -29.58 7.10 28.78
N SER A 50 -29.98 6.60 29.94
CA SER A 50 -31.07 7.18 30.74
C SER A 50 -30.86 6.83 32.22
N GLU A 51 -30.92 7.87 33.05
CA GLU A 51 -30.75 7.87 34.51
C GLU A 51 -31.60 6.81 35.22
N ASP A 52 -31.04 6.10 36.20
CA ASP A 52 -31.50 6.21 37.59
C ASP A 52 -30.58 5.50 38.62
N ARG A 53 -30.63 6.03 39.85
CA ARG A 53 -29.92 5.68 41.09
C ARG A 53 -30.04 4.22 41.58
N LEU A 54 -28.97 3.71 42.23
CA LEU A 54 -28.84 3.37 43.68
C LEU A 54 -28.02 2.07 43.98
N GLU A 55 -27.03 2.23 44.88
CA GLU A 55 -26.44 1.32 45.91
C GLU A 55 -26.33 -0.21 45.76
N GLY A 56 -25.17 -0.77 46.20
CA GLY A 56 -25.16 -2.02 46.98
C GLY A 56 -24.04 -3.06 46.74
N ALA A 57 -22.91 -2.87 47.43
CA ALA A 57 -22.12 -3.86 48.21
C ALA A 57 -21.84 -5.32 47.73
N ALA A 58 -20.54 -5.67 47.87
CA ALA A 58 -19.98 -6.82 48.64
C ALA A 58 -19.48 -8.12 47.93
N VAL A 59 -18.14 -8.28 48.04
CA VAL A 59 -17.37 -9.43 48.65
C VAL A 59 -17.03 -10.70 47.84
N GLY A 60 -15.72 -11.03 47.88
CA GLY A 60 -15.14 -12.39 48.00
C GLY A 60 -14.30 -12.85 46.81
N ASP A 61 -12.96 -12.70 46.82
CA ASP A 61 -11.92 -13.72 47.19
C ASP A 61 -12.04 -15.05 46.39
N SER A 62 -11.00 -15.65 45.80
CA SER A 62 -9.53 -15.61 45.99
C SER A 62 -8.81 -16.32 44.81
N GLU A 63 -7.56 -15.90 44.52
CA GLU A 63 -6.31 -16.66 44.21
C GLU A 63 -6.39 -17.97 43.37
N ASP A 64 -5.52 -18.32 42.40
CA ASP A 64 -4.10 -17.99 42.20
C ASP A 64 -3.55 -18.47 40.83
N SER A 65 -2.43 -17.88 40.42
CA SER A 65 -1.33 -18.38 39.55
C SER A 65 -1.46 -18.56 38.00
N ASP A 66 -0.86 -17.57 37.32
CA ASP A 66 0.30 -17.61 36.41
C ASP A 66 0.28 -18.08 34.92
N LEU A 67 0.49 -17.05 34.08
CA LEU A 67 1.55 -16.86 33.06
C LEU A 67 1.57 -17.71 31.78
N SER A 68 1.10 -17.13 30.68
CA SER A 68 1.93 -16.71 29.53
C SER A 68 1.07 -16.28 28.35
N LYS A 69 0.81 -14.97 28.20
CA LYS A 69 0.35 -14.41 26.91
C LYS A 69 1.08 -13.13 26.57
N SER A 70 1.56 -13.16 25.34
CA SER A 70 2.30 -12.15 24.61
C SER A 70 1.53 -10.84 24.47
N PHE A 71 2.07 -9.81 25.11
CA PHE A 71 1.85 -8.40 24.78
C PHE A 71 2.48 -8.11 23.41
N VAL A 72 1.74 -8.20 22.30
CA VAL A 72 1.84 -7.30 21.12
C VAL A 72 0.63 -7.61 20.21
N SER A 73 -0.56 -7.09 20.52
CA SER A 73 -1.67 -7.09 19.53
C SER A 73 -2.78 -6.06 19.79
N SER A 74 -2.78 -5.33 20.92
CA SER A 74 -3.92 -4.48 21.27
C SER A 74 -3.80 -2.99 20.90
N VAL A 75 -2.68 -2.55 20.30
CA VAL A 75 -2.44 -1.09 20.11
C VAL A 75 -3.17 -0.46 18.91
N TYR A 76 -3.90 -1.24 18.10
CA TYR A 76 -4.52 -0.71 16.86
C TYR A 76 -6.03 -0.41 16.92
N LYS A 77 -6.68 -0.46 18.10
CA LYS A 77 -8.14 -0.23 18.18
C LYS A 77 -8.62 1.02 18.92
N ASP A 78 -7.74 1.85 19.48
CA ASP A 78 -8.18 2.94 20.38
C ASP A 78 -7.93 4.38 19.89
N ALA A 79 -7.71 4.59 18.59
CA ALA A 79 -7.36 5.92 18.05
C ALA A 79 -8.46 6.65 17.26
N PHE A 80 -9.72 6.23 17.32
CA PHE A 80 -10.83 6.99 16.74
C PHE A 80 -11.99 7.05 17.73
N HIS A 81 -12.16 8.25 18.31
CA HIS A 81 -13.31 8.83 19.02
C HIS A 81 -12.87 9.56 20.30
N ARG A 82 -12.25 10.73 20.14
CA ARG A 82 -12.32 11.79 21.16
C ARG A 82 -13.03 12.99 20.55
N ARG A 83 -14.31 13.14 20.89
CA ARG A 83 -15.02 14.43 20.83
C ARG A 83 -14.27 15.40 21.75
N LEU A 84 -13.99 16.59 21.25
CA LEU A 84 -13.58 17.72 22.08
C LEU A 84 -14.84 18.25 22.78
N GLU A 85 -14.96 17.97 24.07
CA GLU A 85 -15.85 18.73 24.95
C GLU A 85 -15.13 20.00 25.40
N ASP A 86 -15.79 21.13 25.19
CA ASP A 86 -15.30 22.47 25.46
C ASP A 86 -15.52 22.79 26.95
N ASN A 87 -14.65 22.28 27.83
CA ASN A 87 -14.66 22.68 29.24
C ASN A 87 -13.83 23.95 29.41
N ARG A 88 -14.54 25.08 29.45
CA ARG A 88 -14.07 26.33 30.04
C ARG A 88 -13.96 26.15 31.54
N ASP A 89 -12.77 25.82 32.04
CA ASP A 89 -12.38 26.17 33.40
C ASP A 89 -10.89 26.56 33.41
N GLN A 90 -10.64 27.74 33.96
CA GLN A 90 -9.33 28.32 34.17
C GLN A 90 -8.55 27.52 35.22
N GLU A 91 -7.29 27.15 34.94
CA GLU A 91 -6.13 27.43 35.80
C GLU A 91 -4.83 26.75 35.31
N GLY A 92 -3.77 27.54 35.14
CA GLY A 92 -2.37 27.12 35.31
C GLY A 92 -1.66 26.38 34.16
N ALA A 93 -1.14 27.10 33.16
CA ALA A 93 -0.05 26.59 32.33
C ALA A 93 1.30 26.68 33.10
N PRO A 94 2.21 25.68 33.02
CA PRO A 94 3.49 25.76 33.72
C PRO A 94 4.40 26.83 33.10
N LEU A 95 4.96 27.71 33.94
CA LEU A 95 5.92 28.75 33.56
C LEU A 95 7.28 28.14 33.19
N ARG A 96 7.90 28.66 32.11
CA ARG A 96 9.30 28.38 31.72
C ARG A 96 10.27 28.84 32.83
N PRO A 97 11.36 28.10 33.10
CA PRO A 97 12.43 28.61 33.96
C PRO A 97 13.17 29.75 33.25
N ASN A 98 13.15 30.94 33.85
CA ASN A 98 14.04 32.03 33.48
C ASN A 98 15.41 31.80 34.12
N THR A 99 16.36 31.31 33.34
CA THR A 99 17.78 31.34 33.73
C THR A 99 18.59 31.97 32.60
N GLU A 100 19.13 33.16 32.85
CA GLU A 100 20.06 33.84 31.95
C GLU A 100 21.34 32.99 31.78
N PRO A 101 21.92 32.88 30.58
CA PRO A 101 23.16 32.15 30.39
C PRO A 101 24.35 33.00 30.88
N LYS A 102 25.14 32.43 31.80
CA LYS A 102 26.45 32.95 32.20
C LYS A 102 27.41 32.93 31.00
N LYS A 103 28.18 34.00 30.82
CA LYS A 103 29.28 34.12 29.85
C LYS A 103 30.38 33.09 30.19
N GLU A 104 30.68 32.19 29.27
CA GLU A 104 31.93 31.43 29.26
C GLU A 104 32.97 32.16 28.40
N GLU A 105 34.19 32.28 28.95
CA GLU A 105 35.33 32.97 28.36
C GLU A 105 35.86 32.29 27.11
N GLU A 106 36.31 33.12 26.17
CA GLU A 106 36.92 32.74 24.90
C GLU A 106 38.25 31.98 25.10
N ARG A 107 38.36 30.79 24.50
CA ARG A 107 39.63 30.27 23.99
C ARG A 107 39.43 29.72 22.58
N LEU A 108 39.99 30.44 21.61
CA LEU A 108 40.13 30.03 20.22
C LEU A 108 41.12 28.85 20.10
N PRO A 109 40.79 27.88 19.24
CA PRO A 109 41.78 27.48 18.23
C PRO A 109 41.22 27.56 16.81
N GLU A 110 42.14 27.78 15.88
CA GLU A 110 41.99 28.21 14.49
C GLU A 110 41.08 27.32 13.61
N SER A 111 40.39 28.00 12.68
CA SER A 111 39.46 27.44 11.68
C SER A 111 40.14 26.65 10.56
N PRO A 112 39.37 25.78 9.85
CA PRO A 112 39.19 26.06 8.42
C PRO A 112 37.72 25.99 7.95
N LYS A 113 37.31 27.09 7.31
CA LYS A 113 36.29 27.27 6.25
C LYS A 113 34.83 26.84 6.54
N GLN A 114 34.07 27.90 6.78
CA GLN A 114 32.62 28.06 6.93
C GLN A 114 31.74 27.14 6.06
N ILE A 115 30.87 26.37 6.73
CA ILE A 115 29.57 25.97 6.20
C ILE A 115 28.68 27.22 6.24
N PRO A 116 27.97 27.61 5.17
CA PRO A 116 27.07 28.77 5.20
C PRO A 116 26.06 28.65 6.34
N LEU A 117 25.95 29.72 7.14
CA LEU A 117 25.30 29.79 8.45
C LEU A 117 23.76 29.59 8.48
N ARG A 118 23.16 29.01 7.43
CA ARG A 118 21.69 28.97 7.25
C ARG A 118 21.05 27.58 7.39
N TYR A 119 21.83 26.53 7.61
CA TYR A 119 21.32 25.15 7.68
C TYR A 119 22.03 24.34 8.79
N GLY A 120 21.23 23.70 9.67
CA GLY A 120 21.62 22.61 10.56
C GLY A 120 22.87 22.82 11.42
N ARG A 121 22.85 23.78 12.36
CA ARG A 121 24.01 24.09 13.22
C ARG A 121 24.29 23.02 14.30
N ILE A 122 23.34 22.15 14.62
CA ILE A 122 23.33 21.41 15.91
C ILE A 122 23.55 19.90 15.73
N THR A 123 22.95 19.25 14.74
CA THR A 123 23.09 17.79 14.52
C THR A 123 24.56 17.36 14.33
N GLY A 124 25.38 18.20 13.68
CA GLY A 124 26.81 17.95 13.50
C GLY A 124 27.67 18.10 14.77
N LYS A 125 27.14 18.71 15.84
CA LYS A 125 27.81 18.85 17.15
C LYS A 125 27.56 17.61 18.02
N ILE A 126 26.32 17.11 18.07
CA ILE A 126 25.93 15.89 18.81
C ILE A 126 26.74 14.68 18.32
N MET A 127 26.88 14.50 17.01
CA MET A 127 27.67 13.39 16.44
C MET A 127 29.19 13.56 16.65
N ARG A 128 29.70 14.80 16.68
CA ARG A 128 31.13 15.05 16.96
C ARG A 128 31.49 14.66 18.39
N GLU A 129 30.54 14.81 19.32
CA GLU A 129 30.62 14.28 20.68
C GLU A 129 30.53 12.75 20.68
N TYR A 130 29.67 12.17 19.83
CA TYR A 130 29.42 10.72 19.72
C TYR A 130 30.53 9.91 19.03
N LYS A 131 31.38 10.54 18.20
CA LYS A 131 32.56 9.92 17.55
C LYS A 131 33.63 9.42 18.56
N ARG A 132 33.39 9.59 19.87
CA ARG A 132 34.27 9.16 20.96
C ARG A 132 33.96 7.77 21.51
N THR A 133 32.84 7.13 21.13
CA THR A 133 32.47 5.80 21.62
C THR A 133 32.60 4.74 20.52
N ASN A 134 33.43 3.71 20.76
CA ASN A 134 33.84 2.72 19.77
C ASN A 134 32.82 1.60 19.45
N ASP A 135 31.67 1.57 20.11
CA ASP A 135 30.60 0.59 19.86
C ASP A 135 29.33 1.29 19.37
N LEU A 136 29.23 1.49 18.05
CA LEU A 136 28.03 2.02 17.41
C LEU A 136 27.05 0.89 17.11
N SER A 137 25.78 1.08 17.48
CA SER A 137 24.66 0.26 17.06
C SER A 137 24.49 0.26 15.53
N VAL A 138 23.73 -0.70 15.00
CA VAL A 138 23.45 -0.80 13.55
C VAL A 138 22.85 0.50 13.01
N LEU A 139 21.91 1.11 13.74
CA LEU A 139 21.26 2.35 13.34
C LEU A 139 22.22 3.54 13.33
N GLU A 140 23.12 3.62 14.32
CA GLU A 140 24.13 4.68 14.40
C GLU A 140 25.15 4.58 13.25
N ARG A 141 25.57 3.36 12.88
CA ARG A 141 26.41 3.15 11.69
C ARG A 141 25.72 3.59 10.40
N MET A 142 24.44 3.29 10.24
CA MET A 142 23.66 3.72 9.09
C MET A 142 23.51 5.25 9.04
N ALA A 143 23.33 5.89 10.20
CA ALA A 143 23.27 7.34 10.32
C ALA A 143 24.60 8.00 9.91
N ASP A 144 25.73 7.46 10.37
CA ASP A 144 27.07 7.93 10.00
C ASP A 144 27.34 7.80 8.50
N GLU A 145 27.01 6.65 7.91
CA GLU A 145 27.15 6.42 6.47
C GLU A 145 26.30 7.42 5.67
N ALA A 146 25.03 7.58 6.03
CA ALA A 146 24.13 8.52 5.37
C ALA A 146 24.61 9.97 5.50
N TRP A 147 25.24 10.33 6.62
CA TRP A 147 25.84 11.65 6.79
C TRP A 147 27.06 11.86 5.89
N ILE A 148 27.96 10.87 5.80
CA ILE A 148 29.13 10.94 4.90
C ILE A 148 28.67 11.09 3.44
N LEU A 149 27.71 10.27 3.02
CA LEU A 149 27.13 10.33 1.68
C LEU A 149 26.40 11.65 1.43
N GLY A 150 25.63 12.13 2.41
CA GLY A 150 24.91 13.40 2.33
C GLY A 150 25.86 14.60 2.23
N LEU A 151 26.92 14.66 3.03
CA LEU A 151 27.93 15.71 2.92
C LEU A 151 28.65 15.69 1.56
N LYS A 152 28.89 14.51 0.99
CA LYS A 152 29.45 14.38 -0.36
C LYS A 152 28.47 14.92 -1.40
N ALA A 153 27.22 14.48 -1.37
CA ALA A 153 26.17 14.94 -2.27
C ALA A 153 25.96 16.47 -2.16
N TRP A 154 26.00 17.02 -0.94
CA TRP A 154 25.89 18.47 -0.71
C TRP A 154 27.01 19.25 -1.39
N LYS A 155 28.26 18.79 -1.24
CA LYS A 155 29.42 19.41 -1.91
C LYS A 155 29.33 19.34 -3.43
N GLU A 156 28.75 18.29 -3.98
CA GLU A 156 28.54 18.15 -5.42
C GLU A 156 27.52 19.17 -5.93
N VAL A 157 26.44 19.39 -5.19
CA VAL A 157 25.41 20.39 -5.51
C VAL A 157 25.97 21.82 -5.41
N ASP A 158 26.78 22.12 -4.40
CA ASP A 158 27.40 23.45 -4.24
C ASP A 158 28.37 23.78 -5.38
N LYS A 159 29.10 22.78 -5.90
CA LYS A 159 30.00 22.95 -7.06
C LYS A 159 29.26 23.28 -8.36
N VAL A 160 27.99 22.91 -8.48
CA VAL A 160 27.16 23.24 -9.64
C VAL A 160 26.82 24.74 -9.67
N ASP A 161 26.70 25.38 -8.50
CA ASP A 161 26.40 26.82 -8.38
C ASP A 161 27.65 27.72 -8.54
N GLU A 162 28.83 27.30 -8.06
CA GLU A 162 30.05 28.11 -8.17
C GLU A 162 30.56 28.29 -9.61
N LYS A 163 30.23 27.36 -10.52
CA LYS A 163 30.50 27.49 -11.96
C LYS A 163 29.36 28.21 -12.68
N GLY A 164 29.04 29.42 -12.21
CA GLY A 164 28.09 30.30 -12.86
C GLY A 164 28.36 30.42 -14.36
N SER A 165 27.34 30.12 -15.18
CA SER A 165 27.30 30.31 -16.63
C SER A 165 28.25 29.45 -17.47
N MET A 166 28.13 28.12 -17.42
CA MET A 166 28.60 27.24 -18.49
C MET A 166 27.46 26.33 -18.97
N LYS A 167 26.70 26.83 -19.94
CA LYS A 167 25.76 26.15 -20.84
C LYS A 167 24.60 25.38 -20.18
N ASN A 168 23.40 25.65 -20.68
CA ASN A 168 22.19 24.83 -20.54
C ASN A 168 22.35 23.37 -21.06
N SER A 169 23.56 22.82 -21.15
CA SER A 169 23.87 21.56 -21.81
C SER A 169 24.41 20.47 -20.89
N VAL A 170 24.58 20.73 -19.58
CA VAL A 170 24.94 19.69 -18.59
C VAL A 170 23.77 19.34 -17.66
N LEU A 171 22.72 20.17 -17.66
CA LEU A 171 21.44 19.92 -16.96
C LEU A 171 20.39 19.23 -17.84
N ASP A 172 20.71 18.98 -19.11
CA ASP A 172 19.96 18.09 -19.99
C ASP A 172 20.77 16.79 -20.12
N GLY A 173 20.68 15.91 -19.11
CA GLY A 173 20.46 14.53 -19.52
C GLY A 173 19.19 14.61 -20.36
N LYS A 174 19.28 14.38 -21.68
CA LYS A 174 18.15 14.51 -22.63
C LYS A 174 16.88 14.13 -21.86
N PRO A 175 15.91 15.04 -21.65
CA PRO A 175 14.69 14.68 -20.93
C PRO A 175 14.23 13.39 -21.56
N GLU A 176 14.16 12.30 -20.78
CA GLU A 176 13.81 11.01 -21.32
C GLU A 176 12.54 11.23 -22.13
N SER A 177 12.66 11.06 -23.46
CA SER A 177 11.54 11.33 -24.34
C SER A 177 10.44 10.39 -23.87
N CYS A 178 9.29 10.95 -23.50
CA CYS A 178 8.11 10.19 -23.13
C CYS A 178 7.29 9.94 -24.42
N PRO A 179 7.55 8.86 -25.17
CA PRO A 179 6.73 8.57 -26.33
C PRO A 179 5.29 8.26 -25.86
N SER A 180 4.30 8.69 -26.64
CA SER A 180 2.89 8.39 -26.39
C SER A 180 2.54 6.91 -26.57
N TRP A 181 3.44 6.15 -27.19
CA TRP A 181 3.35 4.71 -27.36
C TRP A 181 4.74 4.07 -27.49
N VAL A 182 4.89 2.82 -27.08
CA VAL A 182 6.08 2.00 -27.32
C VAL A 182 5.66 0.59 -27.70
N SER A 183 6.49 -0.09 -28.48
CA SER A 183 6.31 -1.49 -28.83
C SER A 183 7.60 -2.27 -28.65
N MET A 184 7.49 -3.56 -28.38
CA MET A 184 8.62 -4.47 -28.25
C MET A 184 8.23 -5.84 -28.80
N ASN A 185 9.15 -6.47 -29.54
CA ASN A 185 8.95 -7.83 -30.02
C ASN A 185 9.43 -8.88 -29.00
N GLY A 186 8.95 -10.12 -29.13
CA GLY A 186 9.37 -11.24 -28.27
C GLY A 186 10.89 -11.42 -28.15
N ASP A 187 11.59 -11.39 -29.28
CA ASP A 187 13.05 -11.56 -29.31
C ASP A 187 13.80 -10.43 -28.61
N GLU A 188 13.27 -9.21 -28.67
CA GLU A 188 13.85 -8.05 -27.99
C GLU A 188 13.64 -8.14 -26.48
N LEU A 189 12.47 -8.62 -26.06
CA LEU A 189 12.15 -8.86 -24.66
C LEU A 189 13.06 -9.91 -24.03
N ILE A 190 13.30 -11.03 -24.73
CA ILE A 190 14.21 -12.10 -24.24
C ILE A 190 15.65 -11.59 -24.12
N LYS A 191 16.11 -10.75 -25.05
CA LYS A 191 17.44 -10.13 -24.99
C LYS A 191 17.57 -9.10 -23.87
N GLY A 192 16.46 -8.46 -23.47
CA GLY A 192 16.40 -7.44 -22.43
C GLY A 192 15.96 -7.96 -21.06
N ASP A 193 16.44 -9.14 -20.64
CA ASP A 193 16.12 -9.77 -19.34
C ASP A 193 14.60 -9.89 -19.05
N SER A 194 13.81 -10.10 -20.10
CA SER A 194 12.35 -10.19 -20.04
C SER A 194 11.66 -8.91 -19.52
N LEU A 195 12.27 -7.74 -19.73
CA LEU A 195 11.81 -6.45 -19.23
C LEU A 195 11.64 -5.42 -20.37
N MET A 196 10.49 -4.75 -20.38
CA MET A 196 10.19 -3.63 -21.26
C MET A 196 10.12 -2.33 -20.44
N PHE A 197 10.83 -1.30 -20.88
CA PHE A 197 10.85 0.00 -20.20
C PHE A 197 9.66 0.88 -20.59
N LEU A 198 9.05 1.51 -19.57
CA LEU A 198 8.00 2.53 -19.69
C LEU A 198 8.53 3.83 -19.08
N PRO A 199 9.25 4.67 -19.84
CA PRO A 199 10.10 5.72 -19.28
C PRO A 199 9.36 6.70 -18.36
N CYS A 200 8.08 6.96 -18.66
CA CYS A 200 7.24 7.93 -17.96
C CYS A 200 6.06 7.29 -17.23
N GLY A 201 6.10 5.97 -17.05
CA GLY A 201 5.05 5.21 -16.39
C GLY A 201 3.76 5.11 -17.19
N LEU A 202 2.65 4.92 -16.49
CA LEU A 202 1.29 4.89 -17.02
C LEU A 202 0.49 6.11 -16.57
N ALA A 203 -0.60 6.40 -17.27
CA ALA A 203 -1.63 7.35 -16.89
C ALA A 203 -3.00 6.69 -16.96
N ALA A 204 -4.02 7.33 -16.38
CA ALA A 204 -5.39 6.85 -16.54
C ALA A 204 -5.75 6.82 -18.04
N GLY A 205 -6.27 5.68 -18.50
CA GLY A 205 -6.54 5.41 -19.92
C GLY A 205 -5.37 4.78 -20.70
N SER A 206 -4.16 4.70 -20.13
CA SER A 206 -3.07 3.93 -20.74
C SER A 206 -3.45 2.46 -20.88
N SER A 207 -2.95 1.82 -21.94
CA SER A 207 -3.19 0.40 -22.19
C SER A 207 -1.95 -0.32 -22.67
N ILE A 208 -1.71 -1.51 -22.13
CA ILE A 208 -0.65 -2.43 -22.55
C ILE A 208 -1.31 -3.68 -23.12
N THR A 209 -0.99 -4.00 -24.36
CA THR A 209 -1.46 -5.21 -25.04
C THR A 209 -0.30 -6.16 -25.26
N VAL A 210 -0.45 -7.39 -24.76
CA VAL A 210 0.50 -8.49 -24.90
C VAL A 210 -0.13 -9.55 -25.79
N VAL A 211 0.57 -9.92 -26.85
CA VAL A 211 0.22 -11.06 -27.70
C VAL A 211 1.20 -12.18 -27.39
N GLY A 212 0.69 -13.34 -26.97
CA GLY A 212 1.54 -14.44 -26.56
C GLY A 212 0.88 -15.80 -26.74
N THR A 213 1.65 -16.87 -26.55
CA THR A 213 1.18 -18.26 -26.58
C THR A 213 1.69 -18.98 -25.33
N PRO A 214 0.82 -19.44 -24.42
CA PRO A 214 1.23 -20.14 -23.23
C PRO A 214 1.77 -21.51 -23.61
N HIS A 215 2.82 -21.97 -22.92
CA HIS A 215 3.35 -23.30 -23.17
C HIS A 215 2.39 -24.40 -22.72
N HIS A 216 2.56 -25.58 -23.32
CA HIS A 216 1.92 -26.80 -22.83
C HIS A 216 2.41 -27.13 -21.42
N ALA A 217 1.51 -27.70 -20.61
CA ALA A 217 1.87 -28.03 -19.24
C ALA A 217 3.02 -29.03 -19.19
N HIS A 218 4.05 -28.69 -18.42
CA HIS A 218 5.24 -29.50 -18.23
C HIS A 218 5.31 -30.01 -16.79
N LYS A 219 6.11 -31.05 -16.54
CA LYS A 219 6.24 -31.62 -15.19
C LYS A 219 7.25 -30.80 -14.38
N GLU A 220 6.79 -30.20 -13.29
CA GLU A 220 7.62 -29.48 -12.34
C GLU A 220 7.63 -30.22 -10.99
N TYR A 221 8.78 -30.25 -10.31
CA TYR A 221 8.93 -30.87 -9.01
C TYR A 221 8.65 -29.86 -7.89
N VAL A 222 7.62 -30.13 -7.08
CA VAL A 222 7.23 -29.29 -5.94
C VAL A 222 7.60 -29.98 -4.62
N PRO A 223 8.63 -29.50 -3.90
CA PRO A 223 9.13 -30.14 -2.68
C PRO A 223 8.09 -30.25 -1.56
N GLN A 224 7.16 -29.29 -1.48
CA GLN A 224 6.11 -29.26 -0.45
C GLN A 224 5.09 -30.39 -0.63
N LEU A 225 4.76 -30.73 -1.89
CA LEU A 225 3.87 -31.84 -2.23
C LEU A 225 4.54 -33.20 -2.02
N ALA A 226 5.86 -33.29 -2.25
CA ALA A 226 6.62 -34.50 -1.97
C ALA A 226 6.57 -34.90 -0.47
N LYS A 227 6.46 -33.91 0.44
CA LYS A 227 6.37 -34.13 1.89
C LYS A 227 4.99 -34.64 2.36
N MET A 228 3.92 -34.47 1.58
CA MET A 228 2.53 -34.82 1.96
C MET A 228 2.05 -36.23 1.54
N LYS A 229 2.92 -37.05 0.90
CA LYS A 229 2.77 -38.48 0.48
C LYS A 229 1.83 -38.82 -0.70
N ARG A 230 2.30 -39.85 -1.45
CA ARG A 230 1.72 -40.67 -2.56
C ARG A 230 1.74 -40.15 -4.01
N GLY A 231 2.17 -38.92 -4.28
CA GLY A 231 2.54 -38.47 -5.62
C GLY A 231 4.02 -38.11 -5.64
N GLY A 232 4.77 -38.45 -6.69
CA GLY A 232 6.23 -38.29 -6.77
C GLY A 232 6.75 -36.84 -6.81
N GLY A 233 6.10 -35.91 -6.11
CA GLY A 233 6.41 -34.48 -6.09
C GLY A 233 6.18 -33.75 -7.41
N LEU A 234 5.86 -34.46 -8.49
CA LEU A 234 5.70 -33.93 -9.83
C LEU A 234 4.26 -33.49 -10.09
N VAL A 235 4.10 -32.24 -10.53
CA VAL A 235 2.83 -31.65 -10.95
C VAL A 235 2.96 -31.13 -12.37
N LEU A 236 1.89 -31.22 -13.16
CA LEU A 236 1.81 -30.56 -14.45
C LEU A 236 1.48 -29.09 -14.25
N VAL A 237 2.41 -28.20 -14.61
CA VAL A 237 2.32 -26.75 -14.43
C VAL A 237 2.36 -26.06 -15.79
N SER A 238 1.51 -25.05 -15.94
CA SER A 238 1.55 -24.08 -17.04
C SER A 238 1.12 -22.74 -16.43
N GLN A 239 2.10 -21.89 -16.14
CA GLN A 239 1.90 -20.62 -15.45
C GLN A 239 2.85 -19.56 -15.99
N PHE A 240 2.33 -18.35 -16.20
CA PHE A 240 3.16 -17.19 -16.50
C PHE A 240 2.72 -15.99 -15.66
N MET A 241 3.55 -14.95 -15.65
CA MET A 241 3.31 -13.74 -14.88
C MET A 241 3.54 -12.52 -15.76
N VAL A 242 2.68 -11.52 -15.59
CA VAL A 242 2.81 -10.18 -16.15
C VAL A 242 2.89 -9.20 -14.99
N GLU A 243 4.00 -8.48 -14.87
CA GLU A 243 4.29 -7.61 -13.73
C GLU A 243 4.52 -6.18 -14.18
N LEU A 244 3.80 -5.22 -13.59
CA LEU A 244 4.19 -3.81 -13.61
C LEU A 244 5.15 -3.55 -12.46
N GLN A 245 6.34 -3.03 -12.79
CA GLN A 245 7.44 -2.84 -11.85
C GLN A 245 7.80 -1.36 -11.68
N GLY A 246 8.09 -0.97 -10.44
CA GLY A 246 8.58 0.35 -10.08
C GLY A 246 10.09 0.48 -10.19
N LEU A 247 10.64 0.38 -11.39
CA LEU A 247 12.10 0.37 -11.64
C LEU A 247 12.81 1.63 -11.11
N LYS A 248 12.12 2.76 -11.11
CA LYS A 248 12.65 4.04 -10.61
C LYS A 248 12.21 4.38 -9.18
N SER A 249 11.41 3.52 -8.55
CA SER A 249 10.77 3.79 -7.26
C SER A 249 11.65 3.47 -6.05
N VAL A 250 12.63 2.55 -6.18
CA VAL A 250 13.55 2.16 -5.09
C VAL A 250 14.96 1.99 -5.67
N ASP A 251 15.98 2.53 -4.97
CA ASP A 251 17.38 2.40 -5.38
C ASP A 251 18.08 1.33 -4.50
N GLY A 252 18.64 0.27 -5.11
CA GLY A 252 19.46 -0.74 -4.43
C GLY A 252 18.72 -1.98 -3.89
N GLU A 253 17.40 -2.02 -3.99
CA GLU A 253 16.56 -3.18 -3.69
C GLU A 253 15.85 -3.69 -4.96
N ASP A 254 15.30 -4.91 -4.90
CA ASP A 254 14.45 -5.42 -5.97
C ASP A 254 13.21 -4.51 -6.17
N PRO A 255 12.87 -4.14 -7.43
CA PRO A 255 11.82 -3.17 -7.69
C PRO A 255 10.46 -3.69 -7.19
N PRO A 256 9.61 -2.81 -6.63
CA PRO A 256 8.28 -3.20 -6.20
C PRO A 256 7.43 -3.65 -7.40
N LYS A 257 6.58 -4.64 -7.17
CA LYS A 257 5.63 -5.15 -8.16
C LYS A 257 4.30 -4.44 -7.91
N ILE A 258 4.05 -3.36 -8.65
CA ILE A 258 2.85 -2.51 -8.52
C ILE A 258 1.60 -3.33 -8.85
N LEU A 259 1.69 -4.13 -9.92
CA LEU A 259 0.71 -5.14 -10.28
C LEU A 259 1.46 -6.43 -10.58
N HIS A 260 1.04 -7.53 -9.96
CA HIS A 260 1.45 -8.88 -10.28
C HIS A 260 0.22 -9.64 -10.76
N LEU A 261 0.13 -9.86 -12.07
CA LEU A 261 -0.88 -10.68 -12.70
C LEU A 261 -0.30 -12.07 -12.95
N ASN A 262 -0.92 -13.10 -12.36
CA ASN A 262 -0.44 -14.47 -12.41
C ASN A 262 -1.56 -15.42 -12.86
N PRO A 263 -1.73 -15.61 -14.19
CA PRO A 263 -2.60 -16.64 -14.72
C PRO A 263 -1.96 -18.03 -14.57
N ARG A 264 -2.64 -18.89 -13.82
CA ARG A 264 -2.30 -20.30 -13.68
C ARG A 264 -3.26 -21.10 -14.55
N ILE A 265 -2.78 -21.57 -15.68
CA ILE A 265 -3.57 -22.40 -16.60
C ILE A 265 -3.65 -23.82 -16.05
N ARG A 266 -2.55 -24.30 -15.46
CA ARG A 266 -2.47 -25.62 -14.82
C ARG A 266 -1.51 -25.61 -13.63
N GLY A 267 -1.71 -26.53 -12.69
CA GLY A 267 -0.82 -26.75 -11.55
C GLY A 267 -1.27 -26.10 -10.24
N ASP A 268 -2.39 -25.37 -10.25
CA ASP A 268 -2.95 -24.79 -9.04
C ASP A 268 -3.56 -25.86 -8.11
N TRP A 269 -3.50 -25.64 -6.80
CA TRP A 269 -4.00 -26.55 -5.77
C TRP A 269 -5.51 -26.84 -5.87
N SER A 270 -6.29 -25.91 -6.42
CA SER A 270 -7.72 -26.09 -6.71
C SER A 270 -7.98 -27.05 -7.88
N ARG A 271 -6.93 -27.41 -8.63
CA ARG A 271 -7.00 -28.17 -9.89
C ARG A 271 -7.81 -27.49 -10.99
N GLN A 272 -8.11 -26.20 -10.82
CA GLN A 272 -8.81 -25.37 -11.79
C GLN A 272 -7.88 -24.22 -12.23
N PRO A 273 -8.06 -23.73 -13.46
CA PRO A 273 -7.34 -22.55 -13.90
C PRO A 273 -7.83 -21.32 -13.12
N VAL A 274 -6.90 -20.44 -12.78
CA VAL A 274 -7.16 -19.28 -11.92
C VAL A 274 -6.31 -18.10 -12.34
N ILE A 275 -6.82 -16.89 -12.16
CA ILE A 275 -6.04 -15.66 -12.28
C ILE A 275 -5.86 -15.08 -10.88
N GLU A 276 -4.60 -14.88 -10.48
CA GLU A 276 -4.25 -14.26 -9.22
C GLU A 276 -3.65 -12.87 -9.44
N HIS A 277 -4.10 -11.89 -8.66
CA HIS A 277 -3.61 -10.53 -8.65
C HIS A 277 -3.01 -10.20 -7.29
N ASN A 278 -1.87 -9.53 -7.28
CA ASN A 278 -1.30 -9.00 -6.06
C ASN A 278 -0.39 -7.79 -6.33
N THR A 279 0.13 -7.22 -5.25
CA THR A 279 1.15 -6.18 -5.24
C THR A 279 2.23 -6.59 -4.24
N CYS A 280 3.49 -6.34 -4.57
CA CYS A 280 4.65 -6.60 -3.71
C CYS A 280 5.41 -5.30 -3.44
N TYR A 281 5.50 -4.91 -2.17
CA TYR A 281 6.25 -3.74 -1.74
C TYR A 281 7.34 -4.17 -0.77
N ARG A 282 8.61 -3.78 -1.02
CA ARG A 282 9.77 -4.16 -0.20
C ARG A 282 9.82 -5.66 0.15
N MET A 283 9.64 -6.51 -0.87
CA MET A 283 9.60 -7.98 -0.73
C MET A 283 8.46 -8.54 0.12
N HIS A 284 7.48 -7.71 0.52
CA HIS A 284 6.28 -8.14 1.21
C HIS A 284 5.09 -8.14 0.25
N TRP A 285 4.47 -9.30 0.11
CA TRP A 285 3.24 -9.46 -0.65
C TRP A 285 2.04 -8.96 0.15
N GLY A 286 1.15 -8.20 -0.49
CA GLY A 286 -0.14 -7.87 0.11
C GLY A 286 -1.12 -9.04 0.05
N THR A 287 -2.37 -8.80 0.42
CA THR A 287 -3.44 -9.80 0.34
C THR A 287 -3.66 -10.24 -1.10
N SER A 288 -3.75 -11.54 -1.38
CA SER A 288 -4.02 -12.00 -2.75
C SER A 288 -5.48 -11.78 -3.16
N GLN A 289 -5.71 -11.30 -4.39
CA GLN A 289 -7.03 -11.32 -5.01
C GLN A 289 -7.07 -12.42 -6.07
N ARG A 290 -7.91 -13.41 -5.83
CA ARG A 290 -8.01 -14.60 -6.67
C ARG A 290 -9.32 -14.59 -7.45
N CYS A 291 -9.25 -14.86 -8.75
CA CYS A 291 -10.40 -15.01 -9.62
C CYS A 291 -10.39 -16.41 -10.25
N ASP A 292 -11.30 -17.25 -9.77
CA ASP A 292 -11.51 -18.64 -10.16
C ASP A 292 -12.74 -18.83 -11.07
N GLY A 293 -13.40 -17.73 -11.43
CA GLY A 293 -14.60 -17.70 -12.27
C GLY A 293 -15.91 -17.65 -11.49
N LEU A 294 -15.85 -17.56 -10.16
CA LEU A 294 -17.00 -17.13 -9.37
C LEU A 294 -17.10 -15.60 -9.47
N PRO A 295 -18.24 -15.05 -9.97
CA PRO A 295 -18.36 -13.62 -10.12
C PRO A 295 -18.28 -12.93 -8.75
N SER A 296 -17.49 -11.86 -8.67
CA SER A 296 -17.52 -11.00 -7.49
C SER A 296 -18.88 -10.30 -7.36
N GLY A 297 -19.21 -9.80 -6.17
CA GLY A 297 -20.40 -8.98 -5.94
C GLY A 297 -20.51 -7.82 -6.92
N ASP A 298 -21.74 -7.45 -7.25
CA ASP A 298 -22.10 -6.32 -8.12
C ASP A 298 -22.50 -5.05 -7.35
N GLU A 299 -22.33 -5.06 -6.04
CA GLU A 299 -22.43 -3.88 -5.19
C GLU A 299 -21.39 -2.84 -5.62
N GLU A 300 -21.79 -1.56 -5.73
CA GLU A 300 -20.93 -0.47 -6.25
C GLU A 300 -19.59 -0.38 -5.50
N GLU A 301 -19.55 -0.62 -4.19
CA GLU A 301 -18.34 -0.60 -3.38
C GLU A 301 -17.33 -1.73 -3.73
N MET A 302 -17.82 -2.83 -4.33
CA MET A 302 -16.98 -3.94 -4.76
C MET A 302 -16.49 -3.80 -6.19
N LEU A 303 -17.12 -2.93 -6.99
CA LEU A 303 -16.73 -2.68 -8.37
C LEU A 303 -15.45 -1.84 -8.43
N VAL A 304 -14.77 -1.91 -9.58
CA VAL A 304 -13.62 -1.09 -9.93
C VAL A 304 -13.97 -0.42 -11.24
N ASP A 305 -14.14 0.90 -11.27
CA ASP A 305 -14.61 1.65 -12.46
C ASP A 305 -15.92 1.07 -13.07
N GLY A 306 -16.80 0.51 -12.24
CA GLY A 306 -18.04 -0.16 -12.67
C GLY A 306 -17.86 -1.61 -13.18
N TYR A 307 -16.65 -2.17 -13.13
CA TYR A 307 -16.36 -3.55 -13.51
C TYR A 307 -16.21 -4.48 -12.30
N ARG A 308 -16.58 -5.76 -12.47
CA ARG A 308 -16.41 -6.78 -11.44
C ARG A 308 -14.92 -7.09 -11.23
N ARG A 309 -14.51 -7.38 -9.99
CA ARG A 309 -13.15 -7.85 -9.70
C ARG A 309 -12.87 -9.22 -10.31
N CYS A 310 -13.89 -10.05 -10.42
CA CYS A 310 -13.84 -11.35 -11.09
C CYS A 310 -15.12 -11.58 -11.90
N GLU A 311 -14.96 -11.92 -13.18
CA GLU A 311 -16.08 -12.28 -14.06
C GLU A 311 -16.43 -13.76 -13.97
N LYS A 312 -17.66 -14.09 -14.33
CA LYS A 312 -18.15 -15.47 -14.36
C LYS A 312 -17.61 -16.22 -15.58
N TRP A 313 -17.01 -17.39 -15.36
CA TRP A 313 -16.68 -18.34 -16.43
C TRP A 313 -17.09 -19.77 -16.07
N LEU A 314 -17.16 -20.63 -17.09
CA LEU A 314 -17.57 -22.02 -16.98
C LEU A 314 -16.59 -22.78 -16.10
N ARG A 315 -17.12 -23.44 -15.07
CA ARG A 315 -16.36 -24.32 -14.18
C ARG A 315 -16.94 -25.73 -14.27
N ASN A 316 -16.08 -26.74 -14.25
CA ASN A 316 -16.50 -28.14 -14.37
C ASN A 316 -17.20 -28.69 -13.12
N ASP A 317 -17.08 -28.01 -11.97
CA ASP A 317 -17.66 -28.39 -10.67
C ASP A 317 -19.02 -27.76 -10.40
N ILE A 318 -19.43 -26.75 -11.18
CA ILE A 318 -20.80 -26.25 -11.16
C ILE A 318 -21.63 -27.20 -12.04
N ILE A 319 -21.99 -28.34 -11.46
CA ILE A 319 -23.26 -28.96 -11.82
C ILE A 319 -24.29 -27.86 -11.55
N ASP A 320 -25.12 -27.53 -12.54
CA ASP A 320 -26.16 -26.51 -12.44
C ASP A 320 -27.26 -26.95 -11.45
N SER A 321 -26.87 -27.18 -10.20
CA SER A 321 -27.69 -27.70 -9.13
C SER A 321 -28.32 -26.52 -8.39
N LYS A 322 -29.11 -25.71 -9.11
CA LYS A 322 -30.15 -24.80 -8.57
C LYS A 322 -30.72 -23.82 -9.61
N GLU A 323 -31.01 -24.23 -10.86
CA GLU A 323 -32.33 -23.85 -11.38
C GLU A 323 -33.35 -24.74 -10.68
N SER A 324 -33.79 -24.29 -9.50
CA SER A 324 -34.93 -24.87 -8.81
C SER A 324 -36.08 -24.99 -9.81
N LYS A 325 -36.60 -26.21 -9.99
CA LYS A 325 -37.76 -26.53 -10.85
C LYS A 325 -39.01 -25.65 -10.58
N THR A 326 -38.98 -24.83 -9.55
CA THR A 326 -40.00 -23.83 -9.21
C THR A 326 -39.87 -22.53 -9.99
N THR A 327 -38.69 -22.12 -10.52
CA THR A 327 -38.52 -20.85 -11.24
C THR A 327 -38.74 -20.97 -12.76
N SER A 328 -38.65 -22.18 -13.32
CA SER A 328 -38.77 -22.42 -14.76
C SER A 328 -40.19 -22.16 -15.30
N TRP A 329 -41.23 -22.49 -14.52
CA TRP A 329 -42.61 -22.23 -14.95
C TRP A 329 -43.03 -20.76 -14.78
N PHE A 330 -42.55 -20.07 -13.73
CA PHE A 330 -42.79 -18.63 -13.55
C PHE A 330 -42.09 -17.78 -14.63
N LYS A 331 -40.91 -18.20 -15.11
CA LYS A 331 -40.23 -17.56 -16.25
C LYS A 331 -40.99 -17.71 -17.59
N ARG A 332 -41.90 -18.68 -17.72
CA ARG A 332 -42.75 -18.84 -18.90
C ARG A 332 -43.96 -17.90 -18.93
N PHE A 333 -44.37 -17.35 -17.79
CA PHE A 333 -45.53 -16.45 -17.70
C PHE A 333 -45.18 -14.96 -17.89
N ILE A 334 -43.89 -14.61 -17.85
CA ILE A 334 -43.41 -13.25 -18.08
C ILE A 334 -42.59 -13.29 -19.37
N GLY A 335 -43.18 -12.83 -20.47
CA GLY A 335 -42.66 -12.92 -21.85
C GLY A 335 -41.37 -12.14 -22.17
N ARG A 336 -40.41 -12.09 -21.24
CA ARG A 336 -39.03 -11.69 -21.49
C ARG A 336 -38.15 -12.92 -21.35
N GLU A 337 -37.69 -13.46 -22.48
CA GLU A 337 -36.51 -14.32 -22.47
C GLU A 337 -35.37 -13.53 -21.82
N GLN A 338 -35.05 -13.82 -20.56
CA GLN A 338 -33.73 -13.50 -20.05
C GLN A 338 -32.76 -14.33 -20.89
N LYS A 339 -32.05 -13.68 -21.82
CA LYS A 339 -30.92 -14.31 -22.52
C LYS A 339 -30.09 -15.01 -21.44
N PRO A 340 -29.85 -16.34 -21.54
CA PRO A 340 -28.99 -17.01 -20.58
C PRO A 340 -27.66 -16.26 -20.57
N GLU A 341 -27.18 -15.89 -19.37
CA GLU A 341 -25.85 -15.30 -19.21
C GLU A 341 -24.86 -16.20 -19.95
N MET A 342 -24.25 -15.68 -21.01
CA MET A 342 -23.28 -16.43 -21.79
C MET A 342 -22.07 -16.72 -20.90
N THR A 343 -22.02 -17.93 -20.34
CA THR A 343 -20.90 -18.42 -19.54
C THR A 343 -19.81 -18.94 -20.46
N TRP A 344 -18.71 -18.21 -20.52
CA TRP A 344 -17.57 -18.54 -21.37
C TRP A 344 -16.56 -19.43 -20.64
N PRO A 345 -15.74 -20.24 -21.32
CA PRO A 345 -14.64 -20.95 -20.67
C PRO A 345 -13.55 -19.99 -20.17
N PHE A 346 -12.63 -20.54 -19.38
CA PHE A 346 -11.39 -19.87 -18.98
C PHE A 346 -10.67 -19.30 -20.22
N PRO A 347 -10.24 -18.03 -20.21
CA PRO A 347 -9.86 -17.31 -21.42
C PRO A 347 -8.49 -17.67 -21.99
N LEU A 348 -7.66 -18.43 -21.27
CA LEU A 348 -6.31 -18.83 -21.71
C LEU A 348 -6.25 -20.34 -21.90
N VAL A 349 -5.60 -20.78 -22.98
CA VAL A 349 -5.48 -22.20 -23.32
C VAL A 349 -4.03 -22.49 -23.73
N GLU A 350 -3.48 -23.58 -23.20
CA GLU A 350 -2.15 -24.09 -23.56
C GLU A 350 -1.99 -24.21 -25.09
N GLY A 351 -0.87 -23.69 -25.62
CA GLY A 351 -0.53 -23.76 -27.05
C GLY A 351 -1.40 -22.89 -27.96
N ARG A 352 -2.31 -22.07 -27.43
CA ARG A 352 -3.13 -21.15 -28.22
C ARG A 352 -2.73 -19.70 -27.99
N MET A 353 -2.69 -18.94 -29.07
CA MET A 353 -2.41 -17.51 -29.00
C MET A 353 -3.53 -16.78 -28.24
N PHE A 354 -3.14 -15.81 -27.41
CA PHE A 354 -4.06 -14.88 -26.76
C PHE A 354 -3.63 -13.44 -27.01
N VAL A 355 -4.61 -12.54 -26.84
CA VAL A 355 -4.39 -11.10 -26.76
C VAL A 355 -4.85 -10.65 -25.39
N LEU A 356 -3.92 -10.22 -24.54
CA LEU A 356 -4.19 -9.71 -23.20
C LEU A 356 -3.99 -8.21 -23.22
N THR A 357 -5.02 -7.45 -22.86
CA THR A 357 -4.96 -6.00 -22.73
C THR A 357 -5.15 -5.63 -21.26
N LEU A 358 -4.11 -5.06 -20.67
CA LEU A 358 -4.14 -4.38 -19.39
C LEU A 358 -4.50 -2.91 -19.63
N ARG A 359 -5.55 -2.41 -18.98
CA ARG A 359 -5.97 -1.01 -19.05
C ARG A 359 -5.88 -0.37 -17.67
N ALA A 360 -5.25 0.80 -17.57
CA ALA A 360 -5.29 1.63 -16.37
C ALA A 360 -6.60 2.42 -16.35
N GLY A 361 -7.48 2.09 -15.41
CA GLY A 361 -8.72 2.82 -15.10
C GLY A 361 -8.49 4.01 -14.17
N VAL A 362 -9.56 4.54 -13.59
CA VAL A 362 -9.48 5.62 -12.58
C VAL A 362 -9.32 5.02 -11.18
N ASP A 363 -9.97 3.89 -10.92
CA ASP A 363 -9.96 3.21 -9.62
C ASP A 363 -9.10 1.94 -9.59
N GLY A 364 -8.75 1.38 -10.76
CA GLY A 364 -7.87 0.21 -10.81
C GLY A 364 -7.42 -0.23 -12.20
N TYR A 365 -6.77 -1.39 -12.23
CA TYR A 365 -6.33 -2.06 -13.45
C TYR A 365 -7.41 -3.02 -13.95
N HIS A 366 -7.72 -2.98 -15.25
CA HIS A 366 -8.66 -3.89 -15.90
C HIS A 366 -7.93 -4.81 -16.87
N ILE A 367 -8.20 -6.11 -16.77
CA ILE A 367 -7.59 -7.13 -17.60
C ILE A 367 -8.65 -7.65 -18.56
N ASN A 368 -8.39 -7.46 -19.85
CA ASN A 368 -9.22 -7.95 -20.93
C ASN A 368 -8.44 -9.02 -21.70
N ILE A 369 -9.08 -10.13 -22.05
CA ILE A 369 -8.47 -11.20 -22.86
C ILE A 369 -9.38 -11.47 -24.05
N GLY A 370 -8.81 -11.42 -25.26
CA GLY A 370 -9.58 -11.58 -26.50
C GLY A 370 -10.67 -10.52 -26.68
N GLY A 371 -10.46 -9.31 -26.14
CA GLY A 371 -11.42 -8.20 -26.18
C GLY A 371 -12.53 -8.25 -25.12
N ARG A 372 -12.60 -9.32 -24.30
CA ARG A 372 -13.57 -9.44 -23.20
C ARG A 372 -12.92 -9.06 -21.87
N HIS A 373 -13.62 -8.30 -21.03
CA HIS A 373 -13.22 -8.08 -19.64
C HIS A 373 -13.22 -9.41 -18.86
N VAL A 374 -12.20 -9.64 -18.03
CA VAL A 374 -12.01 -10.89 -17.28
C VAL A 374 -11.91 -10.62 -15.78
N THR A 375 -11.07 -9.65 -15.39
CA THR A 375 -10.87 -9.29 -13.99
C THR A 375 -10.47 -7.83 -13.85
N SER A 376 -10.83 -7.23 -12.72
CA SER A 376 -10.35 -5.91 -12.32
C SER A 376 -9.63 -5.96 -10.97
N PHE A 377 -8.56 -5.20 -10.83
CA PHE A 377 -7.77 -5.12 -9.60
C PHE A 377 -7.67 -3.65 -9.14
N PRO A 378 -8.23 -3.29 -7.98
CA PRO A 378 -8.21 -1.92 -7.50
C PRO A 378 -6.79 -1.46 -7.19
N TYR A 379 -6.52 -0.15 -7.33
CA TYR A 379 -5.24 0.40 -6.92
C TYR A 379 -4.99 0.20 -5.43
N ARG A 380 -3.74 -0.13 -5.08
CA ARG A 380 -3.29 -0.20 -3.68
C ARG A 380 -2.56 1.07 -3.30
N THR A 381 -2.77 1.49 -2.06
CA THR A 381 -2.05 2.61 -1.46
C THR A 381 -0.54 2.39 -1.53
N GLY A 382 0.20 3.44 -1.87
CA GLY A 382 1.67 3.41 -1.92
C GLY A 382 2.26 3.35 -3.33
N PHE A 383 1.43 3.25 -4.38
CA PHE A 383 1.87 3.32 -5.76
C PHE A 383 0.96 4.23 -6.59
N THR A 384 1.58 4.97 -7.50
CA THR A 384 0.90 5.74 -8.54
C THR A 384 1.04 5.04 -9.89
N LEU A 385 0.20 5.40 -10.86
CA LEU A 385 0.32 4.88 -12.23
C LEU A 385 1.67 5.22 -12.87
N GLU A 386 2.24 6.34 -12.49
CA GLU A 386 3.50 6.83 -13.02
C GLU A 386 4.70 6.03 -12.50
N ASP A 387 4.58 5.39 -11.34
CA ASP A 387 5.62 4.51 -10.80
C ASP A 387 5.84 3.29 -11.69
N ALA A 388 4.86 2.87 -12.50
CA ALA A 388 4.90 1.70 -13.37
C ALA A 388 5.83 1.88 -14.59
N THR A 389 7.12 1.94 -14.30
CA THR A 389 8.21 2.27 -15.23
C THR A 389 8.82 1.07 -15.93
N GLY A 390 8.40 -0.13 -15.56
CA GLY A 390 8.78 -1.38 -16.22
C GLY A 390 7.63 -2.36 -16.35
N LEU A 391 7.65 -3.15 -17.41
CA LEU A 391 6.77 -4.30 -17.63
C LEU A 391 7.64 -5.55 -17.76
N ALA A 392 7.48 -6.50 -16.86
CA ALA A 392 8.17 -7.79 -16.91
C ALA A 392 7.20 -8.92 -17.21
N ILE A 393 7.57 -9.83 -18.12
CA ILE A 393 6.77 -11.02 -18.46
C ILE A 393 7.64 -12.26 -18.28
N LYS A 394 7.21 -13.20 -17.44
CA LYS A 394 8.02 -14.36 -17.03
C LYS A 394 7.19 -15.63 -16.97
N GLY A 395 7.85 -16.79 -17.01
CA GLY A 395 7.21 -18.11 -16.91
C GLY A 395 6.88 -18.71 -18.28
N ASP A 396 5.86 -19.58 -18.31
CA ASP A 396 5.54 -20.49 -19.40
C ASP A 396 4.76 -19.80 -20.55
N VAL A 397 5.38 -18.82 -21.20
CA VAL A 397 4.76 -18.08 -22.30
C VAL A 397 5.77 -17.62 -23.34
N ASP A 398 5.44 -17.87 -24.61
CA ASP A 398 6.11 -17.24 -25.74
C ASP A 398 5.44 -15.90 -26.03
N VAL A 399 6.14 -14.81 -25.79
CA VAL A 399 5.65 -13.46 -26.13
C VAL A 399 5.97 -13.18 -27.59
N HIS A 400 4.95 -12.83 -28.38
CA HIS A 400 5.11 -12.46 -29.79
C HIS A 400 5.37 -10.96 -29.94
N SER A 401 4.52 -10.14 -29.31
CA SER A 401 4.62 -8.69 -29.36
C SER A 401 3.96 -8.04 -28.16
N ILE A 402 4.44 -6.85 -27.81
CA ILE A 402 3.89 -5.99 -26.76
C ILE A 402 3.70 -4.59 -27.34
N TYR A 403 2.56 -3.98 -27.07
CA TYR A 403 2.22 -2.61 -27.43
C TYR A 403 1.72 -1.87 -26.19
N ALA A 404 2.40 -0.80 -25.79
CA ALA A 404 1.90 0.12 -24.79
C ALA A 404 1.50 1.42 -25.48
N THR A 405 0.26 1.87 -25.27
CA THR A 405 -0.34 3.02 -25.96
C THR A 405 -1.02 3.95 -24.97
N SER A 406 -1.30 5.17 -25.40
CA SER A 406 -1.89 6.22 -24.56
C SER A 406 -1.03 6.47 -23.31
N LEU A 407 0.28 6.41 -23.47
CA LEU A 407 1.25 6.66 -22.40
C LEU A 407 1.36 8.16 -22.13
N PRO A 408 1.66 8.57 -20.90
CA PRO A 408 1.87 9.97 -20.56
C PRO A 408 3.02 10.54 -21.39
N THR A 409 2.77 11.68 -22.06
CA THR A 409 3.79 12.42 -22.83
C THR A 409 4.70 13.27 -21.96
N SER A 410 4.47 13.26 -20.64
CA SER A 410 5.33 13.90 -19.64
C SER A 410 5.07 13.25 -18.29
N HIS A 411 6.12 12.96 -17.53
CA HIS A 411 5.99 12.53 -16.14
C HIS A 411 6.05 13.78 -15.23
N PRO A 412 5.10 13.98 -14.31
CA PRO A 412 5.19 15.10 -13.36
C PRO A 412 6.34 14.94 -12.36
N SER A 413 6.84 13.73 -12.08
CA SER A 413 8.07 13.55 -11.28
C SER A 413 9.35 13.98 -12.00
N PHE A 414 9.40 13.94 -13.34
CA PHE A 414 10.60 14.24 -14.14
C PHE A 414 10.66 15.66 -14.72
N SER A 415 9.63 16.48 -14.49
CA SER A 415 9.76 17.93 -14.64
C SER A 415 9.38 18.64 -13.35
N PRO A 416 10.25 18.61 -12.32
CA PRO A 416 10.04 19.40 -11.12
C PRO A 416 9.76 20.88 -11.44
N GLN A 417 10.33 21.38 -12.53
CA GLN A 417 10.11 22.73 -13.05
C GLN A 417 8.66 23.00 -13.51
N ARG A 418 7.89 21.98 -13.93
CA ARG A 418 6.46 22.13 -14.28
C ARG A 418 5.54 21.97 -13.07
N VAL A 419 5.95 21.18 -12.07
CA VAL A 419 5.19 20.97 -10.83
C VAL A 419 5.33 22.17 -9.89
N LEU A 420 6.53 22.77 -9.83
CA LEU A 420 6.80 23.93 -8.99
C LEU A 420 6.23 25.19 -9.62
N GLU A 421 5.05 25.59 -9.15
CA GLU A 421 4.48 26.90 -9.47
C GLU A 421 5.24 27.98 -8.69
N MET A 422 6.25 28.57 -9.34
CA MET A 422 7.11 29.63 -8.77
C MET A 422 6.37 30.97 -8.68
N SER A 423 5.33 31.01 -7.85
CA SER A 423 4.54 32.20 -7.52
C SER A 423 4.87 32.71 -6.13
N GLU A 424 4.87 34.03 -5.96
CA GLU A 424 5.09 34.68 -4.67
C GLU A 424 4.00 34.37 -3.65
N THR A 425 2.80 34.02 -4.11
CA THR A 425 1.66 33.63 -3.27
C THR A 425 1.99 32.46 -2.34
N TRP A 426 2.87 31.56 -2.78
CA TRP A 426 3.23 30.33 -2.08
C TRP A 426 4.52 30.44 -1.27
N LYS A 427 5.21 31.59 -1.29
CA LYS A 427 6.43 31.79 -0.50
C LYS A 427 6.09 31.83 0.99
N ALA A 428 6.97 31.24 1.81
CA ALA A 428 6.85 31.39 3.25
C ALA A 428 7.28 32.78 3.70
N SER A 429 6.55 33.30 4.69
CA SER A 429 6.94 34.50 5.40
C SER A 429 8.31 34.30 6.09
N PRO A 430 9.14 35.37 6.16
CA PRO A 430 10.34 35.36 6.98
C PRO A 430 10.03 34.94 8.41
N LEU A 431 10.99 34.29 9.07
CA LEU A 431 10.80 33.87 10.45
C LEU A 431 10.54 35.10 11.34
N PRO A 432 9.45 35.10 12.14
CA PRO A 432 9.12 36.20 13.01
C PRO A 432 10.17 36.35 14.12
N LYS A 433 10.42 37.60 14.54
CA LYS A 433 11.26 37.89 15.72
C LYS A 433 10.50 37.79 17.04
N HIS A 434 9.17 37.71 16.96
CA HIS A 434 8.29 37.55 18.12
C HIS A 434 8.02 36.06 18.38
N PRO A 435 7.57 35.70 19.60
CA PRO A 435 7.24 34.32 19.94
C PRO A 435 6.15 33.77 19.03
N ILE A 436 6.38 32.59 18.47
CA ILE A 436 5.38 31.83 17.71
C ILE A 436 4.53 30.98 18.65
N LYS A 437 3.27 30.73 18.28
CA LYS A 437 2.34 29.91 19.07
C LYS A 437 2.53 28.42 18.81
N LEU A 438 2.87 28.06 17.57
CA LEU A 438 3.05 26.67 17.15
C LEU A 438 4.10 26.58 16.03
N PHE A 439 4.95 25.56 16.13
CA PHE A 439 5.84 25.14 15.05
C PHE A 439 5.39 23.79 14.50
N ILE A 440 5.35 23.67 13.17
CA ILE A 440 4.98 22.45 12.45
C ILE A 440 6.15 22.03 11.56
N GLY A 441 6.82 20.94 11.94
CA GLY A 441 7.82 20.29 11.09
C GLY A 441 7.15 19.25 10.18
N VAL A 442 7.24 19.44 8.87
CA VAL A 442 6.66 18.52 7.87
C VAL A 442 7.77 17.64 7.31
N LEU A 443 7.69 16.33 7.54
CA LEU A 443 8.61 15.37 6.95
C LEU A 443 8.32 15.21 5.46
N SER A 444 9.34 15.36 4.60
CA SER A 444 9.20 15.18 3.17
C SER A 444 10.42 14.46 2.57
N ALA A 445 10.20 13.73 1.48
CA ALA A 445 11.28 13.15 0.68
C ALA A 445 11.81 14.15 -0.35
N SER A 446 13.05 13.98 -0.80
CA SER A 446 13.71 14.86 -1.77
C SER A 446 12.95 15.03 -3.09
N ASN A 447 12.36 13.97 -3.62
CA ASN A 447 11.63 13.92 -4.89
C ASN A 447 10.14 14.31 -4.80
N HIS A 448 9.60 14.55 -3.60
CA HIS A 448 8.17 14.88 -3.38
C HIS A 448 7.83 16.35 -3.66
N PHE A 449 8.13 16.86 -4.86
CA PHE A 449 7.88 18.25 -5.24
C PHE A 449 6.37 18.59 -5.30
N ALA A 450 5.56 17.67 -5.82
CA ALA A 450 4.12 17.88 -6.01
C ALA A 450 3.36 17.93 -4.69
N GLU A 451 3.72 17.04 -3.77
CA GLU A 451 3.14 16.91 -2.44
C GLU A 451 3.44 18.18 -1.63
N ARG A 452 4.68 18.68 -1.68
CA ARG A 452 5.03 19.97 -1.05
C ARG A 452 4.22 21.11 -1.66
N MET A 453 4.06 21.16 -2.98
CA MET A 453 3.23 22.18 -3.64
C MET A 453 1.75 22.08 -3.26
N ALA A 454 1.20 20.87 -3.12
CA ALA A 454 -0.17 20.66 -2.66
C ALA A 454 -0.35 21.18 -1.23
N VAL A 455 0.61 20.89 -0.33
CA VAL A 455 0.61 21.43 1.04
C VAL A 455 0.69 22.96 1.04
N ARG A 456 1.56 23.55 0.21
CA ARG A 456 1.64 25.01 0.03
C ARG A 456 0.32 25.61 -0.40
N LYS A 457 -0.38 24.98 -1.35
CA LYS A 457 -1.65 25.47 -1.91
C LYS A 457 -2.86 25.25 -1.00
N THR A 458 -2.74 24.40 0.02
CA THR A 458 -3.84 24.02 0.91
C THR A 458 -3.68 24.65 2.28
N TRP A 459 -3.36 23.87 3.31
CA TRP A 459 -3.44 24.31 4.71
C TRP A 459 -2.36 25.33 5.10
N MET A 460 -1.24 25.41 4.35
CA MET A 460 -0.25 26.48 4.53
C MET A 460 -0.78 27.87 4.14
N GLN A 461 -1.96 27.96 3.52
CA GLN A 461 -2.65 29.22 3.25
C GLN A 461 -3.57 29.68 4.39
N SER A 462 -3.65 28.92 5.49
CA SER A 462 -4.44 29.33 6.65
C SER A 462 -3.97 30.67 7.24
N ALA A 463 -4.92 31.42 7.80
CA ALA A 463 -4.66 32.76 8.33
C ALA A 463 -3.56 32.77 9.40
N ALA A 464 -3.49 31.75 10.26
CA ALA A 464 -2.50 31.64 11.33
C ALA A 464 -1.06 31.43 10.82
N ILE A 465 -0.90 30.78 9.66
CA ILE A 465 0.41 30.61 9.02
C ILE A 465 0.79 31.89 8.27
N LYS A 466 -0.17 32.52 7.59
CA LYS A 466 0.03 33.79 6.89
C LYS A 466 0.35 34.94 7.85
N SER A 467 -0.25 34.96 9.04
CA SER A 467 0.05 35.93 10.11
C SER A 467 1.38 35.67 10.82
N SER A 468 2.07 34.56 10.53
CA SER A 468 3.29 34.10 11.22
C SER A 468 3.11 33.74 12.71
N ASP A 469 1.87 33.56 13.18
CA ASP A 469 1.59 32.98 14.50
C ASP A 469 1.99 31.50 14.56
N VAL A 470 1.84 30.81 13.44
CA VAL A 470 2.22 29.40 13.24
C VAL A 470 3.26 29.32 12.13
N VAL A 471 4.37 28.62 12.40
CA VAL A 471 5.44 28.44 11.41
C VAL A 471 5.48 26.99 10.96
N ALA A 472 5.31 26.76 9.66
CA ALA A 472 5.49 25.45 9.04
C ALA A 472 6.78 25.42 8.21
N ARG A 473 7.57 24.35 8.34
CA ARG A 473 8.79 24.11 7.55
C ARG A 473 8.88 22.65 7.13
N PHE A 474 9.28 22.41 5.89
CA PHE A 474 9.58 21.07 5.36
C PHE A 474 11.00 20.67 5.75
N PHE A 475 11.17 19.42 6.20
CA PHE A 475 12.46 18.84 6.52
C PHE A 475 12.77 17.76 5.49
N VAL A 476 13.78 18.02 4.68
CA VAL A 476 14.11 17.21 3.50
C VAL A 476 15.57 16.81 3.55
N ALA A 477 15.86 15.52 3.35
CA ALA A 477 17.22 15.00 3.25
C ALA A 477 17.65 14.93 1.78
N LEU A 478 18.93 14.69 1.51
CA LEU A 478 19.49 14.68 0.16
C LEU A 478 19.19 13.36 -0.57
N ASN A 479 18.97 13.44 -1.87
CA ASN A 479 18.81 12.28 -2.76
C ASN A 479 20.17 11.76 -3.24
N PRO A 480 20.32 10.47 -3.59
CA PRO A 480 21.49 9.99 -4.31
C PRO A 480 21.69 10.66 -5.67
N ARG A 481 20.59 11.07 -6.33
CA ARG A 481 20.59 11.74 -7.64
C ARG A 481 20.89 13.23 -7.51
N ALA A 482 21.97 13.67 -8.14
CA ALA A 482 22.43 15.05 -8.09
C ALA A 482 21.42 16.02 -8.74
N GLU A 483 20.70 15.57 -9.77
CA GLU A 483 19.69 16.35 -10.49
C GLU A 483 18.52 16.72 -9.58
N VAL A 484 18.04 15.76 -8.77
CA VAL A 484 16.96 15.97 -7.80
C VAL A 484 17.40 16.98 -6.75
N ASN A 485 18.63 16.86 -6.25
CA ASN A 485 19.17 17.78 -5.26
C ASN A 485 19.34 19.20 -5.80
N ALA A 486 19.76 19.36 -7.05
CA ALA A 486 19.88 20.67 -7.70
C ALA A 486 18.53 21.38 -7.79
N VAL A 487 17.46 20.65 -8.11
CA VAL A 487 16.11 21.21 -8.09
C VAL A 487 15.64 21.50 -6.67
N LEU A 488 15.84 20.58 -5.72
CA LEU A 488 15.49 20.78 -4.31
C LEU A 488 16.13 22.04 -3.76
N LYS A 489 17.38 22.32 -4.10
CA LYS A 489 18.08 23.54 -3.70
C LYS A 489 17.42 24.79 -4.29
N LYS A 490 17.02 24.77 -5.56
CA LYS A 490 16.28 25.86 -6.20
C LYS A 490 14.92 26.09 -5.54
N GLU A 491 14.18 25.03 -5.26
CA GLU A 491 12.90 25.08 -4.55
C GLU A 491 13.07 25.69 -3.15
N ALA A 492 14.03 25.19 -2.37
CA ALA A 492 14.31 25.66 -1.02
C ALA A 492 14.72 27.14 -0.99
N ALA A 493 15.52 27.57 -1.97
CA ALA A 493 15.92 28.97 -2.11
C ALA A 493 14.74 29.88 -2.49
N TYR A 494 13.83 29.40 -3.34
CA TYR A 494 12.69 30.20 -3.82
C TYR A 494 11.58 30.35 -2.78
N PHE A 495 11.09 29.25 -2.20
CA PHE A 495 9.94 29.26 -1.29
C PHE A 495 10.33 29.59 0.16
N GLY A 496 11.58 29.34 0.57
CA GLY A 496 12.08 29.68 1.91
C GLY A 496 11.48 28.85 3.04
N ASP A 497 10.77 27.77 2.71
CA ASP A 497 10.03 26.92 3.64
C ASP A 497 10.67 25.54 3.85
N ILE A 498 11.81 25.25 3.20
CA ILE A 498 12.52 23.98 3.29
C ILE A 498 13.82 24.14 4.12
N VAL A 499 13.96 23.26 5.10
CA VAL A 499 15.20 22.98 5.82
C VAL A 499 15.82 21.72 5.21
N ILE A 500 16.92 21.88 4.48
CA ILE A 500 17.64 20.74 3.92
C ILE A 500 18.59 20.19 4.99
N LEU A 501 18.47 18.91 5.26
CA LEU A 501 19.29 18.17 6.20
C LEU A 501 20.46 17.52 5.46
N PRO A 502 21.70 17.64 5.94
CA PRO A 502 22.90 17.25 5.20
C PRO A 502 23.23 15.76 5.31
N PHE A 503 22.21 14.89 5.24
CA PHE A 503 22.36 13.44 5.18
C PHE A 503 21.55 12.85 4.02
N MET A 504 21.90 11.63 3.62
CA MET A 504 21.22 10.90 2.56
C MET A 504 19.84 10.41 3.00
N ASP A 505 18.82 10.66 2.19
CA ASP A 505 17.44 10.29 2.47
C ASP A 505 17.28 8.77 2.46
N ARG A 506 16.98 8.22 3.63
CA ARG A 506 16.70 6.79 3.84
C ARG A 506 15.52 6.66 4.80
N TYR A 507 14.64 5.70 4.54
CA TYR A 507 13.44 5.49 5.36
C TYR A 507 13.79 5.08 6.79
N GLU A 508 14.84 4.28 6.94
CA GLU A 508 15.34 3.80 8.24
C GLU A 508 15.86 4.96 9.10
N LEU A 509 16.16 6.11 8.47
CA LEU A 509 16.70 7.31 9.11
C LEU A 509 15.68 8.45 9.23
N VAL A 510 14.38 8.16 9.11
CA VAL A 510 13.31 9.14 9.38
C VAL A 510 13.47 9.76 10.77
N VAL A 511 13.96 9.00 11.75
CA VAL A 511 14.24 9.49 13.11
C VAL A 511 15.19 10.69 13.11
N LEU A 512 16.20 10.71 12.22
CA LEU A 512 17.12 11.86 12.10
C LEU A 512 16.41 13.13 11.62
N LYS A 513 15.39 12.99 10.76
CA LYS A 513 14.57 14.15 10.34
C LYS A 513 13.75 14.69 11.51
N THR A 514 13.18 13.80 12.33
CA THR A 514 12.44 14.17 13.55
C THR A 514 13.35 14.89 14.55
N VAL A 515 14.60 14.43 14.74
CA VAL A 515 15.59 15.14 15.56
C VAL A 515 15.86 16.53 14.99
N GLY A 516 16.05 16.65 13.67
CA GLY A 516 16.22 17.94 13.00
C GLY A 516 15.04 18.91 13.18
N ILE A 517 13.80 18.40 13.22
CA ILE A 517 12.60 19.19 13.54
C ILE A 517 12.67 19.73 14.96
N SER A 518 12.97 18.87 15.93
CA SER A 518 13.08 19.26 17.35
C SER A 518 14.17 20.30 17.57
N GLU A 519 15.31 20.16 16.89
CA GLU A 519 16.43 21.11 16.97
C GLU A 519 16.12 22.47 16.34
N PHE A 520 15.31 22.50 15.29
CA PHE A 520 14.96 23.75 14.63
C PHE A 520 13.86 24.52 15.38
N GLY A 521 12.93 23.78 15.99
CA GLY A 521 11.79 24.36 16.73
C GLY A 521 12.08 24.71 18.19
N GLY A 522 13.13 24.11 18.78
CA GLY A 522 13.61 24.40 20.14
C GLY A 522 14.52 25.61 20.16
#